data_AF-A0A2X2JMR0-F1
#
_entry.id   AF-A0A2X2JMR0-F1
#
_cell.length_a   1.000
_cell.length_b   1.000
_cell.length_c   1.000
_cell.angle_alpha   90.00
_cell.angle_beta   90.00
_cell.angle_gamma   90.00
#
_symmetry.space_group_name_H-M   'P 1'
#
loop_
_entity.id
_entity.type
_entity.pdbx_description
1 polymer ?
#
loop_
_entity_poly.entity_id
_entity_poly.type
_entity_poly.pdbx_seq_one_letter_code
_entity_poly.pdbx_strand_id
1 'polypeptide(L)'
;MSFSGRSGAELKYDNGAGSMNLKDKGGANMHFDGAGNATTDANLNHVVNAGSKSSINVGAKENIPATSVFEMDNEGNINFKGKKSLTITIGGSSLKMTEDGTISLTGKDITVTGSNNLAINATPSEKGGGSGTIDITAKGGDITISNDKNIHVKGGIEVKLT
;
A
#
# COMPACT_ATOMS: atom_id res chain seq x y z
N MET A 1 23.62 17.98 -29.85
CA MET A 1 22.88 17.90 -31.15
C MET A 1 21.40 17.93 -30.85
N SER A 2 20.57 18.65 -31.61
CA SER A 2 19.13 18.66 -31.44
C SER A 2 18.41 18.54 -32.79
N PHE A 3 17.27 17.85 -32.79
CA PHE A 3 16.31 17.81 -33.88
C PHE A 3 15.03 18.46 -33.37
N SER A 4 14.69 19.64 -33.88
CA SER A 4 13.45 20.34 -33.54
C SER A 4 12.63 20.62 -34.80
N GLY A 5 11.32 20.41 -34.70
CA GLY A 5 10.37 20.69 -35.77
C GLY A 5 9.69 22.05 -35.58
N ARG A 6 9.16 22.66 -36.66
CA ARG A 6 8.31 23.86 -36.59
C ARG A 6 7.06 23.65 -35.72
N SER A 7 6.67 22.39 -35.49
CA SER A 7 5.55 21.98 -34.64
C SER A 7 5.83 22.06 -33.14
N GLY A 8 7.06 22.36 -32.70
CA GLY A 8 7.43 22.50 -31.29
C GLY A 8 7.81 21.19 -30.59
N ALA A 9 7.88 20.08 -31.31
CA ALA A 9 8.48 18.83 -30.82
C ALA A 9 10.02 18.88 -30.95
N GLU A 10 10.72 18.29 -29.99
CA GLU A 10 12.18 18.29 -29.90
C GLU A 10 12.72 16.93 -29.43
N LEU A 11 13.82 16.49 -30.06
CA LEU A 11 14.75 15.50 -29.52
C LEU A 11 16.11 16.18 -29.35
N LYS A 12 16.60 16.30 -28.11
CA LYS A 12 17.86 16.99 -27.78
C LYS A 12 18.83 16.06 -27.06
N TYR A 13 20.08 16.06 -27.52
CA TYR A 13 21.23 15.44 -26.88
C TYR A 13 22.23 16.52 -26.49
N ASP A 14 22.53 16.64 -25.19
CA ASP A 14 23.48 17.61 -24.66
C ASP A 14 24.71 16.87 -24.11
N ASN A 15 25.79 16.88 -24.89
CA ASN A 15 27.03 16.20 -24.51
C ASN A 15 27.76 16.92 -23.36
N GLY A 16 27.54 18.23 -23.18
CA GLY A 16 28.15 18.99 -22.09
C GLY A 16 27.53 18.62 -20.75
N ALA A 17 26.22 18.43 -20.72
CA ALA A 17 25.50 17.95 -19.54
C ALA A 17 25.45 16.41 -19.42
N GLY A 18 25.75 15.68 -20.49
CA GLY A 18 25.56 14.23 -20.54
C GLY A 18 24.09 13.80 -20.54
N SER A 19 23.20 14.64 -21.09
CA SER A 19 21.74 14.50 -20.95
C SER A 19 21.02 14.29 -22.28
N MET A 20 19.80 13.74 -22.20
CA MET A 20 18.92 13.49 -23.34
C MET A 20 17.50 13.95 -23.01
N ASN A 21 16.79 14.53 -23.98
CA ASN A 21 15.41 14.98 -23.81
C ASN A 21 14.59 14.70 -25.07
N LEU A 22 13.39 14.14 -24.93
CA LEU A 22 12.38 13.99 -25.97
C LEU A 22 11.12 14.71 -25.50
N LYS A 23 10.63 15.70 -26.26
CA LYS A 23 9.53 16.57 -25.84
C LYS A 23 8.55 16.83 -26.98
N ASP A 24 7.26 16.92 -26.66
CA ASP A 24 6.24 17.44 -27.56
C ASP A 24 5.90 18.93 -27.27
N LYS A 25 5.05 19.53 -28.11
CA LYS A 25 4.56 20.89 -27.89
C LYS A 25 3.60 20.98 -26.69
N GLY A 26 2.86 19.91 -26.41
CA GLY A 26 1.81 19.85 -25.39
C GLY A 26 2.31 19.77 -23.95
N GLY A 27 3.62 19.63 -23.75
CA GLY A 27 4.27 19.61 -22.44
C GLY A 27 4.66 18.21 -21.97
N ALA A 28 4.32 17.15 -22.71
CA ALA A 28 4.81 15.83 -22.43
C ALA A 28 6.30 15.72 -22.81
N ASN A 29 7.10 15.10 -21.95
CA ASN A 29 8.52 14.89 -22.22
C ASN A 29 9.08 13.65 -21.51
N MET A 30 10.23 13.18 -21.99
CA MET A 30 11.07 12.18 -21.36
C MET A 30 12.49 12.73 -21.26
N HIS A 31 13.02 12.84 -20.03
CA HIS A 31 14.32 13.45 -19.80
C HIS A 31 15.23 12.56 -18.95
N PHE A 32 16.45 12.35 -19.44
CA PHE A 32 17.57 11.72 -18.76
C PHE A 32 18.64 12.78 -18.49
N ASP A 33 19.02 13.00 -17.24
CA ASP A 33 19.76 14.21 -16.82
C ASP A 33 21.29 14.06 -16.74
N GLY A 34 21.83 12.85 -16.96
CA GLY A 34 23.26 12.55 -16.84
C GLY A 34 23.73 12.25 -15.41
N ALA A 35 22.95 12.58 -14.38
CA ALA A 35 23.18 12.17 -12.99
C ALA A 35 22.55 10.80 -12.67
N GLY A 36 21.81 10.23 -13.62
CA GLY A 36 21.16 8.93 -13.51
C GLY A 36 19.66 9.01 -13.21
N ASN A 37 19.07 10.21 -13.23
CA ASN A 37 17.62 10.34 -13.12
C ASN A 37 16.95 10.20 -14.48
N ALA A 38 15.77 9.58 -14.47
CA ALA A 38 14.87 9.49 -15.62
C ALA A 38 13.50 10.02 -15.21
N THR A 39 12.98 10.97 -15.98
CA THR A 39 11.66 11.58 -15.76
C THR A 39 10.80 11.40 -16.99
N THR A 40 9.50 11.18 -16.78
CA THR A 40 8.50 11.09 -17.84
C THR A 40 7.30 11.89 -17.38
N ASP A 41 7.12 13.04 -18.02
CA ASP A 41 6.01 13.93 -17.73
C ASP A 41 4.96 13.80 -18.82
N ALA A 42 3.69 13.75 -18.41
CA ALA A 42 2.56 13.90 -19.31
C ALA A 42 1.65 15.01 -18.76
N ASN A 43 1.42 16.04 -19.58
CA ASN A 43 0.66 17.21 -19.14
C ASN A 43 -0.83 16.92 -18.90
N LEU A 44 -1.41 15.96 -19.63
CA LEU A 44 -2.84 15.64 -19.53
C LEU A 44 -3.10 14.27 -18.90
N ASN A 45 -2.49 13.20 -19.43
CA ASN A 45 -2.72 11.84 -18.95
C ASN A 45 -1.52 10.93 -19.26
N HIS A 46 -1.22 9.99 -18.36
CA HIS A 46 -0.20 8.96 -18.56
C HIS A 46 -0.84 7.57 -18.41
N VAL A 47 -0.93 6.83 -19.53
CA VAL A 47 -1.52 5.48 -19.56
C VAL A 47 -0.42 4.46 -19.82
N VAL A 48 -0.34 3.46 -18.96
CA VAL A 48 0.59 2.32 -19.10
C VAL A 48 -0.24 1.05 -19.26
N ASN A 49 -0.15 0.42 -20.43
CA ASN A 49 -0.80 -0.85 -20.72
C ASN A 49 0.25 -1.97 -20.75
N ALA A 50 0.09 -2.98 -19.89
CA ALA A 50 0.96 -4.15 -19.84
C ALA A 50 0.13 -5.42 -20.09
N GLY A 51 0.60 -6.29 -20.99
CA GLY A 51 -0.15 -7.50 -21.38
C GLY A 51 -0.09 -8.65 -20.37
N SER A 52 0.86 -8.62 -19.42
CA SER A 52 1.07 -9.73 -18.47
C SER A 52 1.32 -9.25 -17.05
N LYS A 53 2.26 -8.32 -16.85
CA LYS A 53 2.65 -7.84 -15.52
C LYS A 53 3.13 -6.41 -15.57
N SER A 54 2.79 -5.64 -14.55
CA SER A 54 3.39 -4.33 -14.26
C SER A 54 3.90 -4.30 -12.83
N SER A 55 5.07 -3.71 -12.59
CA SER A 55 5.66 -3.65 -11.25
C SER A 55 6.59 -2.46 -11.05
N ILE A 56 6.57 -1.89 -9.85
CA ILE A 56 7.52 -0.91 -9.35
C ILE A 56 8.40 -1.63 -8.32
N ASN A 57 9.71 -1.67 -8.56
CA ASN A 57 10.70 -2.43 -7.79
C ASN A 57 11.75 -1.48 -7.20
N VAL A 58 11.71 -1.21 -5.90
CA VAL A 58 12.61 -0.26 -5.23
C VAL A 58 13.65 -1.00 -4.39
N GLY A 59 14.90 -0.53 -4.45
CA GLY A 59 16.02 -1.09 -3.67
C GLY A 59 16.64 -2.36 -4.25
N ALA A 60 16.33 -2.71 -5.50
CA ALA A 60 17.03 -3.77 -6.21
C ALA A 60 18.50 -3.37 -6.46
N LYS A 61 19.39 -4.36 -6.45
CA LYS A 61 20.78 -4.23 -6.90
C LYS A 61 21.13 -5.40 -7.79
N GLU A 62 22.31 -5.39 -8.39
CA GLU A 62 22.83 -6.53 -9.14
C GLU A 62 22.72 -7.81 -8.27
N ASN A 63 21.99 -8.81 -8.76
CA ASN A 63 21.70 -10.08 -8.08
C ASN A 63 20.98 -9.99 -6.71
N ILE A 64 20.42 -8.82 -6.35
CA ILE A 64 19.65 -8.63 -5.11
C ILE A 64 18.23 -8.16 -5.47
N PRO A 65 17.18 -8.93 -5.12
CA PRO A 65 15.80 -8.55 -5.43
C PRO A 65 15.39 -7.28 -4.67
N ALA A 66 14.40 -6.57 -5.20
CA ALA A 66 13.84 -5.36 -4.58
C ALA A 66 13.34 -5.60 -3.15
N THR A 67 13.44 -4.57 -2.31
CA THR A 67 13.01 -4.60 -0.91
C THR A 67 11.61 -4.04 -0.72
N SER A 68 11.10 -3.30 -1.70
CA SER A 68 9.74 -2.80 -1.76
C SER A 68 9.20 -2.97 -3.18
N VAL A 69 8.11 -3.72 -3.31
CA VAL A 69 7.49 -4.07 -4.59
C VAL A 69 6.02 -3.72 -4.54
N PHE A 70 5.57 -2.98 -5.56
CA PHE A 70 4.16 -2.87 -5.93
C PHE A 70 4.00 -3.55 -7.28
N GLU A 71 3.19 -4.59 -7.36
CA GLU A 71 3.00 -5.36 -8.59
C GLU A 71 1.56 -5.79 -8.81
N MET A 72 1.19 -5.92 -10.08
CA MET A 72 -0.10 -6.39 -10.56
C MET A 72 0.10 -7.30 -11.78
N ASP A 73 -0.78 -8.27 -11.97
CA ASP A 73 -0.72 -9.22 -13.09
C ASP A 73 -2.04 -9.34 -13.87
N ASN A 74 -2.00 -10.10 -14.97
CA ASN A 74 -3.14 -10.35 -15.85
C ASN A 74 -4.16 -11.35 -15.29
N GLU A 75 -3.92 -11.93 -14.11
CA GLU A 75 -4.88 -12.77 -13.39
C GLU A 75 -5.72 -11.94 -12.40
N GLY A 76 -5.41 -10.65 -12.26
CA GLY A 76 -6.11 -9.72 -11.38
C GLY A 76 -5.53 -9.64 -9.97
N ASN A 77 -4.35 -10.20 -9.72
CA ASN A 77 -3.69 -10.08 -8.43
C ASN A 77 -3.06 -8.69 -8.26
N ILE A 78 -3.13 -8.15 -7.04
CA ILE A 78 -2.47 -6.89 -6.65
C ILE A 78 -1.69 -7.14 -5.37
N ASN A 79 -0.37 -6.91 -5.40
CA ASN A 79 0.52 -7.22 -4.29
C ASN A 79 1.33 -6.00 -3.85
N PHE A 80 1.35 -5.76 -2.53
CA PHE A 80 2.26 -4.85 -1.84
C PHE A 80 3.21 -5.68 -0.98
N LYS A 81 4.49 -5.74 -1.38
CA LYS A 81 5.53 -6.52 -0.66
C LYS A 81 6.57 -5.56 -0.12
N GLY A 82 6.66 -5.44 1.20
CA GLY A 82 7.66 -4.62 1.89
C GLY A 82 8.35 -5.41 3.00
N LYS A 83 9.66 -5.19 3.20
CA LYS A 83 10.42 -5.90 4.24
C LYS A 83 10.18 -5.37 5.66
N LYS A 84 9.86 -4.09 5.82
CA LYS A 84 9.76 -3.42 7.14
C LYS A 84 8.34 -3.07 7.57
N SER A 85 7.58 -2.45 6.66
CA SER A 85 6.22 -1.97 6.95
C SER A 85 5.44 -1.60 5.70
N LEU A 86 4.11 -1.66 5.79
CA LEU A 86 3.17 -1.00 4.90
C LEU A 86 2.36 0.03 5.70
N THR A 87 2.15 1.23 5.16
CA THR A 87 1.37 2.29 5.83
C THR A 87 0.55 3.06 4.82
N ILE A 88 -0.75 3.21 5.09
CA ILE A 88 -1.69 4.06 4.34
C ILE A 88 -2.18 5.12 5.32
N THR A 89 -1.94 6.41 5.02
CA THR A 89 -2.30 7.53 5.91
C THR A 89 -3.09 8.58 5.14
N ILE A 90 -4.22 9.01 5.71
CA ILE A 90 -5.07 10.09 5.17
C ILE A 90 -5.50 10.97 6.33
N GLY A 91 -5.04 12.21 6.37
CA GLY A 91 -5.25 13.08 7.53
C GLY A 91 -4.78 12.41 8.82
N GLY A 92 -5.69 12.26 9.79
CA GLY A 92 -5.41 11.61 11.08
C GLY A 92 -5.69 10.10 11.15
N SER A 93 -6.09 9.44 10.05
CA SER A 93 -6.39 7.99 10.03
C SER A 93 -5.25 7.20 9.41
N SER A 94 -5.02 5.97 9.88
CA SER A 94 -3.98 5.10 9.33
C SER A 94 -4.32 3.61 9.36
N LEU A 95 -3.87 2.88 8.33
CA LEU A 95 -3.71 1.43 8.34
C LEU A 95 -2.21 1.14 8.26
N LYS A 96 -1.69 0.34 9.20
CA LYS A 96 -0.27 0.02 9.29
C LYS A 96 -0.04 -1.47 9.55
N MET A 97 0.96 -2.02 8.87
CA MET A 97 1.48 -3.38 9.05
C MET A 97 3.00 -3.31 9.25
N THR A 98 3.57 -4.12 10.13
CA THR A 98 5.01 -4.12 10.45
C THR A 98 5.64 -5.52 10.35
N GLU A 99 6.96 -5.58 10.27
CA GLU A 99 7.75 -6.82 10.06
C GLU A 99 7.60 -7.86 11.17
N ASP A 100 7.20 -7.43 12.37
CA ASP A 100 6.89 -8.29 13.51
C ASP A 100 5.50 -8.97 13.40
N GLY A 101 4.75 -8.67 12.34
CA GLY A 101 3.40 -9.19 12.11
C GLY A 101 2.29 -8.35 12.76
N THR A 102 2.62 -7.25 13.44
CA THR A 102 1.61 -6.35 14.01
C THR A 102 0.84 -5.64 12.90
N ILE A 103 -0.49 -5.59 13.04
CA ILE A 103 -1.41 -4.83 12.17
C ILE A 103 -2.20 -3.88 13.06
N SER A 104 -2.26 -2.60 12.68
CA SER A 104 -3.01 -1.57 13.41
C SER A 104 -3.87 -0.72 12.48
N LEU A 105 -5.04 -0.36 12.97
CA LEU A 105 -6.01 0.52 12.33
C LEU A 105 -6.39 1.62 13.30
N THR A 106 -6.21 2.88 12.89
CA THR A 106 -6.53 4.05 13.71
C THR A 106 -7.35 5.06 12.91
N GLY A 107 -8.27 5.74 13.57
CA GLY A 107 -9.13 6.76 12.97
C GLY A 107 -10.03 7.40 14.01
N LYS A 108 -10.72 8.49 13.63
CA LYS A 108 -11.68 9.18 14.52
C LYS A 108 -12.90 8.29 14.79
N ASP A 109 -13.50 7.76 13.73
CA ASP A 109 -14.59 6.78 13.79
C ASP A 109 -14.18 5.57 12.94
N ILE A 110 -14.44 4.35 13.43
CA ILE A 110 -14.20 3.11 12.69
C ILE A 110 -15.51 2.31 12.71
N THR A 111 -16.03 2.00 11.52
CA THR A 111 -17.23 1.18 11.35
C THR A 111 -16.86 -0.16 10.71
N VAL A 112 -17.28 -1.26 11.32
CA VAL A 112 -17.04 -2.63 10.83
C VAL A 112 -18.38 -3.34 10.71
N THR A 113 -18.75 -3.74 9.50
CA THR A 113 -20.04 -4.39 9.19
C THR A 113 -19.82 -5.69 8.42
N GLY A 114 -20.45 -6.77 8.87
CA GLY A 114 -20.53 -8.05 8.14
C GLY A 114 -21.99 -8.41 7.87
N SER A 115 -22.30 -8.92 6.67
CA SER A 115 -23.66 -9.33 6.30
C SER A 115 -24.04 -10.70 6.86
N ASN A 116 -23.12 -11.66 6.74
CA ASN A 116 -23.34 -13.04 7.16
C ASN A 116 -22.67 -13.34 8.50
N ASN A 117 -21.43 -12.86 8.69
CA ASN A 117 -20.65 -13.13 9.88
C ASN A 117 -19.58 -12.04 10.09
N LEU A 118 -19.27 -11.76 11.35
CA LEU A 118 -18.09 -11.03 11.78
C LEU A 118 -17.41 -11.85 12.88
N ALA A 119 -16.28 -12.48 12.54
CA ALA A 119 -15.52 -13.31 13.48
C ALA A 119 -14.27 -12.56 13.97
N ILE A 120 -14.07 -12.54 15.29
CA ILE A 120 -12.88 -11.98 15.93
C ILE A 120 -12.33 -13.07 16.86
N ASN A 121 -11.17 -13.62 16.51
CA ASN A 121 -10.56 -14.74 17.22
C ASN A 121 -9.08 -14.43 17.49
N ALA A 122 -8.60 -14.74 18.69
CA ALA A 122 -7.18 -14.69 19.03
C ALA A 122 -6.71 -16.12 19.37
N THR A 123 -6.04 -16.78 18.43
CA THR A 123 -5.56 -18.17 18.57
C THR A 123 -4.06 -18.23 18.33
N PRO A 124 -3.23 -18.19 19.38
CA PRO A 124 -1.77 -18.30 19.26
C PRO A 124 -1.36 -19.65 18.66
N SER A 125 -0.25 -19.67 17.93
CA SER A 125 0.30 -20.92 17.39
C SER A 125 0.93 -21.76 18.50
N GLU A 126 0.85 -23.09 18.37
CA GLU A 126 1.33 -24.04 19.38
C GLU A 126 2.83 -23.90 19.71
N LYS A 127 3.62 -23.32 18.78
CA LYS A 127 5.07 -23.12 18.97
C LYS A 127 5.44 -21.91 19.83
N GLY A 128 4.47 -21.10 20.27
CA GLY A 128 4.72 -19.84 20.99
C GLY A 128 4.15 -19.73 22.41
N GLY A 129 3.33 -20.69 22.87
CA GLY A 129 2.86 -20.74 24.27
C GLY A 129 2.10 -19.50 24.79
N GLY A 130 1.62 -18.62 23.90
CA GLY A 130 0.93 -17.38 24.31
C GLY A 130 -0.54 -17.60 24.65
N SER A 131 -1.13 -16.66 25.41
CA SER A 131 -2.58 -16.56 25.61
C SER A 131 -3.21 -15.66 24.54
N GLY A 132 -4.20 -16.19 23.81
CA GLY A 132 -5.00 -15.38 22.90
C GLY A 132 -5.88 -14.43 23.71
N THR A 133 -5.80 -13.13 23.42
CA THR A 133 -6.55 -12.10 24.14
C THR A 133 -7.33 -11.25 23.14
N ILE A 134 -8.57 -10.93 23.49
CA ILE A 134 -9.41 -9.96 22.79
C ILE A 134 -9.82 -8.92 23.83
N ASP A 135 -9.26 -7.72 23.73
CA ASP A 135 -9.59 -6.61 24.60
C ASP A 135 -10.63 -5.70 23.94
N ILE A 136 -11.71 -5.41 24.66
CA ILE A 136 -12.76 -4.45 24.25
C ILE A 136 -12.88 -3.41 25.35
N THR A 137 -12.71 -2.13 24.99
CA THR A 137 -12.69 -1.04 25.98
C THR A 137 -13.32 0.22 25.39
N ALA A 138 -14.10 0.93 26.21
CA ALA A 138 -14.60 2.27 25.93
C ALA A 138 -14.26 3.19 27.12
N LYS A 139 -13.85 4.43 26.84
CA LYS A 139 -13.56 5.44 27.87
C LYS A 139 -14.64 6.52 27.86
N GLY A 140 -15.37 6.66 28.96
CA GLY A 140 -16.38 7.71 29.13
C GLY A 140 -17.68 7.48 28.36
N GLY A 141 -17.90 6.28 27.83
CA GLY A 141 -19.13 5.88 27.15
C GLY A 141 -19.38 4.38 27.32
N ASP A 142 -20.49 3.90 26.75
CA ASP A 142 -20.95 2.54 26.91
C ASP A 142 -20.40 1.59 25.84
N ILE A 143 -20.25 0.31 26.20
CA ILE A 143 -20.14 -0.79 25.24
C ILE A 143 -21.55 -1.35 25.04
N THR A 144 -22.10 -1.20 23.84
CA THR A 144 -23.45 -1.71 23.51
C THR A 144 -23.35 -3.02 22.72
N ILE A 145 -24.00 -4.07 23.22
CA ILE A 145 -24.19 -5.34 22.50
C ILE A 145 -25.69 -5.59 22.41
N SER A 146 -26.22 -5.67 21.18
CA SER A 146 -27.65 -5.86 20.92
C SER A 146 -27.84 -6.99 19.93
N ASN A 147 -28.83 -7.82 20.17
CA ASN A 147 -29.27 -8.87 19.26
C ASN A 147 -30.80 -9.00 19.34
N ASP A 148 -31.44 -9.34 18.23
CA ASP A 148 -32.89 -9.56 18.12
C ASP A 148 -33.33 -10.95 18.63
N LYS A 149 -32.36 -11.78 19.01
CA LYS A 149 -32.53 -13.14 19.53
C LYS A 149 -31.72 -13.33 20.82
N ASN A 150 -30.59 -14.05 20.73
CA ASN A 150 -29.82 -14.51 21.88
C ASN A 150 -28.37 -14.01 21.80
N ILE A 151 -27.85 -13.61 22.96
CA ILE A 151 -26.42 -13.39 23.17
C ILE A 151 -25.88 -14.57 23.96
N HIS A 152 -24.87 -15.27 23.42
CA HIS A 152 -24.21 -16.39 24.10
C HIS A 152 -22.82 -15.95 24.58
N VAL A 153 -22.59 -16.01 25.89
CA VAL A 153 -21.27 -15.78 26.51
C VAL A 153 -20.85 -17.05 27.22
N LYS A 154 -19.65 -17.55 26.93
CA LYS A 154 -19.11 -18.80 27.48
C LYS A 154 -17.66 -18.59 27.88
N GLY A 155 -17.30 -19.10 29.06
CA GLY A 155 -15.92 -19.19 29.53
C GLY A 155 -15.52 -20.65 29.64
N GLY A 156 -14.27 -20.98 29.31
CA GLY A 156 -13.75 -22.34 29.52
C GLY A 156 -13.63 -22.70 31.01
N ILE A 157 -13.38 -21.71 31.85
CA ILE A 157 -13.26 -21.84 33.31
C ILE A 157 -14.31 -20.94 33.99
N GLU A 158 -14.32 -19.64 33.67
CA GLU A 158 -15.20 -18.65 34.30
C GLU A 158 -15.66 -17.59 33.28
N VAL A 159 -16.87 -17.05 33.49
CA VAL A 159 -17.29 -15.76 32.94
C VAL A 159 -17.50 -14.82 34.12
N LYS A 160 -16.62 -13.82 34.25
CA LYS A 160 -16.67 -12.85 35.35
C LYS A 160 -17.16 -11.50 34.83
N LEU A 161 -18.24 -11.00 35.41
CA LEU A 161 -18.76 -9.65 35.18
C LEU A 161 -18.59 -8.90 36.50
N THR A 162 -17.80 -7.82 36.50
CA THR A 162 -17.48 -7.01 37.69
C THR A 162 -17.88 -5.57 37.48
#